data_AF-A0A950FI40-F1
#
_entry.id   AF-A0A950FI40-F1
#
_cell.length_a   1.000
_cell.length_b   1.000
_cell.length_c   1.000
_cell.angle_alpha   90.00
_cell.angle_beta   90.00
_cell.angle_gamma   90.00
#
_symmetry.space_group_name_H-M   'P 1'
#
loop_
_entity.id
_entity.type
_entity.pdbx_description
1 polymer ?
#
loop_
_entity_poly.entity_id
_entity_poly.type
_entity_poly.pdbx_seq_one_letter_code
_entity_poly.pdbx_strand_id
1 'polypeptide(L)' 'KIYVRDGQEGRKIRTHFCPTCGTTVFWEADLRPDHIGVAVGAFHDANFPPPTVSVWEESKHGWIAFAHDLRHFQGMPT' A
#
# COMPACT_ATOMS: atom_id res chain seq x y z
N LYS A 1 6.72 -6.48 14.63
CA LYS A 1 7.15 -5.11 15.02
C LYS A 1 6.20 -4.11 14.37
N ILE A 2 5.94 -2.95 14.97
CA ILE A 2 5.08 -1.89 14.39
C ILE A 2 5.94 -0.66 14.12
N TYR A 3 5.80 -0.07 12.93
CA TYR A 3 6.39 1.23 12.58
C TYR A 3 5.26 2.22 12.31
N VAL A 4 5.35 3.40 12.93
CA VAL A 4 4.37 4.48 12.75
C VAL A 4 5.03 5.61 12.00
N ARG A 5 4.41 6.07 10.92
CA ARG A 5 4.85 7.25 10.16
C ARG A 5 3.70 8.22 9.94
N ASP A 6 4.06 9.45 9.64
CA ASP A 6 3.14 10.45 9.12
C ASP A 6 2.68 10.07 7.71
N GLY A 7 1.38 10.17 7.50
CA GLY A 7 0.73 10.28 6.20
C GLY A 7 0.41 11.75 5.91
N GLN A 8 -0.64 11.99 5.13
CA GLN A 8 -1.10 13.35 4.83
C GLN A 8 -1.93 13.96 5.97
N GLU A 9 -1.92 15.28 6.09
CA GLU A 9 -2.80 16.04 7.00
C GLU A 9 -2.70 15.59 8.46
N GLY A 10 -1.49 15.22 8.91
CA GLY A 10 -1.25 14.78 10.29
C GLY A 10 -1.77 13.38 10.63
N ARG A 11 -2.40 12.67 9.67
CA ARG A 11 -2.85 11.28 9.83
C ARG A 11 -1.66 10.35 9.95
N LYS A 12 -1.81 9.26 10.71
CA LYS A 12 -0.79 8.23 10.90
C LYS A 12 -1.09 6.99 10.06
N ILE A 13 -0.01 6.30 9.68
CA ILE A 13 -0.06 4.95 9.13
C ILE A 13 0.77 4.05 10.03
N ARG A 14 0.16 2.97 10.53
CA ARG A 14 0.80 1.94 11.37
C ARG A 14 1.05 0.72 10.50
N THR A 15 2.31 0.41 10.25
CA THR A 15 2.71 -0.75 9.43
C THR A 15 3.15 -1.89 10.32
N HIS A 16 2.60 -3.09 10.08
CA HIS A 16 2.88 -4.31 10.82
C HIS A 16 3.78 -5.23 9.99
N PHE A 17 4.86 -5.68 10.61
CA PHE A 17 5.88 -6.51 9.96
C PHE A 17 5.98 -7.89 10.58
N CYS A 18 6.26 -8.88 9.74
CA CYS A 18 6.65 -10.22 10.16
C CYS A 18 7.86 -10.13 11.11
N PRO A 19 7.80 -10.69 12.33
CA PRO A 19 8.89 -10.59 13.29
C PRO A 19 10.15 -11.36 12.87
N THR A 20 10.03 -12.32 11.95
CA THR A 20 11.13 -13.19 11.53
C THR A 20 11.92 -12.61 10.36
N CYS A 21 11.24 -12.11 9.31
CA CYS A 21 11.89 -11.65 8.08
C CYS A 21 11.74 -10.14 7.81
N GLY A 22 10.91 -9.43 8.58
CA GLY A 22 10.72 -7.98 8.40
C GLY A 22 9.82 -7.58 7.23
N THR A 23 9.18 -8.52 6.51
CA THR A 23 8.21 -8.21 5.45
C THR A 23 7.00 -7.45 6.00
N THR A 24 6.52 -6.43 5.30
CA THR A 24 5.24 -5.76 5.56
C THR A 24 4.08 -6.71 5.29
N VAL A 25 3.25 -6.98 6.31
CA VAL A 25 2.10 -7.89 6.17
C VAL A 25 0.80 -7.11 6.01
N PHE A 26 0.57 -6.11 6.86
CA PHE A 26 -0.62 -5.26 6.79
C PHE A 26 -0.35 -3.88 7.39
N TRP A 27 -1.27 -2.94 7.18
CA TRP A 27 -1.23 -1.61 7.77
C TRP A 27 -2.62 -1.09 8.12
N GLU A 28 -2.66 -0.25 9.15
CA GLU A 28 -3.81 0.56 9.55
C GLU A 28 -3.53 2.01 9.15
N ALA A 29 -4.54 2.71 8.66
CA ALA A 29 -4.42 4.12 8.31
C ALA A 29 -5.55 4.92 8.95
N ASP A 30 -5.23 6.05 9.60
CA ASP A 30 -6.25 6.90 10.25
C ASP A 30 -7.30 7.41 9.24
N LEU A 31 -6.96 7.47 7.94
CA LEU A 31 -7.89 7.79 6.86
C LEU A 31 -9.04 6.76 6.71
N ARG A 32 -8.81 5.49 7.07
CA ARG A 32 -9.82 4.42 7.04
C ARG A 32 -9.72 3.61 8.33
N PRO A 33 -10.19 4.17 9.46
CA PRO A 33 -9.98 3.55 10.78
C PRO A 33 -10.64 2.18 10.91
N ASP A 34 -11.71 1.93 10.16
CA ASP A 34 -12.43 0.65 10.16
C ASP A 34 -11.87 -0.38 9.16
N HIS A 35 -10.74 -0.08 8.50
CA HIS A 35 -10.15 -0.97 7.50
C HIS A 35 -8.66 -1.20 7.77
N ILE A 36 -8.18 -2.37 7.34
CA ILE A 36 -6.76 -2.66 7.19
C ILE A 36 -6.43 -2.85 5.72
N GLY A 37 -5.23 -2.41 5.32
CA GLY A 37 -4.64 -2.82 4.05
C GLY A 37 -3.78 -4.06 4.27
N VAL A 38 -3.96 -5.08 3.45
CA VAL A 38 -3.17 -6.32 3.53
C VAL A 38 -2.29 -6.44 2.29
N ALA A 39 -1.02 -6.79 2.48
CA ALA A 39 -0.08 -6.96 1.38
C ALA A 39 -0.39 -8.26 0.63
N VAL A 40 -1.01 -8.15 -0.55
CA VAL A 40 -1.35 -9.31 -1.40
C VAL A 40 -0.12 -10.18 -1.74
N GLY A 41 1.05 -9.56 -1.93
CA GLY A 41 2.30 -10.28 -2.20
C GLY A 41 2.82 -11.15 -1.04
N ALA A 42 2.21 -11.08 0.15
CA ALA A 42 2.53 -11.96 1.26
C ALA A 42 1.76 -13.31 1.22
N PHE A 43 0.79 -13.45 0.32
CA PHE A 43 0.05 -14.70 0.11
C PHE A 43 0.73 -15.57 -0.94
N HIS A 44 0.60 -16.89 -0.81
CA HIS A 44 1.07 -17.86 -1.79
C HIS A 44 0.00 -18.24 -2.83
N ASP A 45 -1.03 -17.41 -3.00
CA ASP A 45 -2.06 -17.59 -4.02
C ASP A 45 -1.75 -16.70 -5.22
N ALA A 46 -1.59 -17.31 -6.40
CA ALA A 46 -1.29 -16.61 -7.65
C ALA A 46 -2.55 -16.05 -8.34
N ASN A 47 -3.75 -16.36 -7.84
CA ASN A 47 -5.01 -16.03 -8.51
C ASN A 47 -5.63 -14.69 -8.06
N PHE A 48 -4.92 -13.89 -7.26
CA PHE A 48 -5.40 -12.55 -6.95
C PHE A 48 -5.54 -11.69 -8.22
N PRO A 49 -6.60 -10.89 -8.34
CA PRO A 49 -6.75 -9.99 -9.47
C PRO A 49 -5.66 -8.92 -9.48
N PRO A 50 -5.29 -8.39 -10.67
CA PRO A 50 -4.32 -7.31 -10.76
C PRO A 50 -4.85 -6.03 -10.08
N PRO A 51 -3.96 -5.13 -9.62
CA PRO A 51 -4.36 -3.87 -9.00
C PRO A 51 -5.08 -2.98 -10.01
N THR A 52 -6.20 -2.37 -9.61
CA THR A 52 -7.01 -1.50 -10.48
C THR A 52 -6.68 -0.02 -10.33
N VAL A 53 -5.83 0.34 -9.38
CA VAL A 53 -5.47 1.72 -9.03
C VAL A 53 -4.00 1.79 -8.62
N SER A 54 -3.29 2.80 -9.11
CA SER A 54 -1.98 3.25 -8.66
C SER A 54 -2.09 4.70 -8.16
N VAL A 55 -1.65 4.92 -6.93
CA VAL A 55 -1.68 6.23 -6.24
C VAL A 55 -0.26 6.63 -5.85
N TRP A 56 -0.02 7.92 -5.60
CA TRP A 56 1.32 8.45 -5.28
C TRP A 56 2.32 8.37 -6.45
N GLU A 57 1.82 8.42 -7.70
CA GLU A 57 2.67 8.31 -8.90
C GLU A 57 3.66 9.46 -9.08
N GLU A 58 3.44 10.61 -8.47
CA GLU A 58 4.42 11.70 -8.42
C GLU A 58 5.75 11.29 -7.78
N SER A 59 5.73 10.25 -6.93
CA SER A 59 6.89 9.64 -6.29
C SER A 59 7.31 8.31 -6.92
N LYS A 60 6.60 7.86 -7.97
CA LYS A 60 6.89 6.60 -8.67
C LYS A 60 8.20 6.72 -9.44
N HIS A 61 9.05 5.70 -9.31
CA HIS A 61 10.26 5.63 -10.12
C HIS A 61 9.94 5.45 -11.61
N GLY A 62 10.64 6.17 -12.48
CA GLY A 62 10.38 6.15 -13.93
C GLY A 62 10.58 4.79 -14.62
N TRP A 63 11.26 3.84 -13.99
CA TRP A 63 11.44 2.47 -14.50
C TRP A 63 10.27 1.53 -14.16
N ILE A 64 9.28 1.97 -13.36
CA ILE A 64 8.08 1.18 -13.07
C ILE A 64 7.10 1.31 -14.25
N ALA A 65 6.79 0.18 -14.88
CA ALA A 65 5.76 0.04 -15.89
C ALA A 65 4.73 -1.01 -15.46
N PHE A 66 3.46 -0.79 -15.81
CA PHE A 66 2.38 -1.73 -15.57
C PHE A 66 1.96 -2.38 -16.88
N ALA A 67 1.78 -3.71 -16.88
CA ALA A 67 1.45 -4.49 -18.07
C ALA A 67 -0.07 -4.63 -18.31
N HIS A 68 -0.88 -3.92 -17.53
CA HIS A 68 -2.34 -3.95 -17.57
C HIS A 68 -2.91 -2.56 -17.29
N ASP A 69 -4.18 -2.35 -17.63
CA ASP A 69 -4.86 -1.08 -17.40
C ASP A 69 -5.20 -0.88 -15.92
N LEU A 70 -4.89 0.32 -15.43
CA LEU A 70 -5.24 0.76 -14.09
C LEU A 70 -5.43 2.28 -14.06
N ARG A 71 -6.15 2.78 -13.06
CA ARG A 71 -6.29 4.22 -12.88
C ARG A 71 -5.06 4.79 -12.19
N HIS A 72 -4.51 5.86 -12.74
CA HIS A 72 -3.31 6.51 -12.25
C HIS A 72 -3.66 7.81 -11.53
N PHE A 73 -3.11 8.00 -10.33
CA PHE A 73 -3.25 9.22 -9.55
C PHE A 73 -1.89 9.70 -9.08
N GLN A 74 -1.62 10.99 -9.30
CA GLN A 74 -0.38 11.61 -8.81
C GLN A 74 -0.33 11.49 -7.29
N GLY A 75 -1.37 11.90 -6.59
CA GLY A 75 -1.51 11.77 -5.14
C GLY A 75 -2.69 10.89 -4.72
N MET A 76 -3.27 11.19 -3.56
CA MET A 76 -4.50 10.53 -3.10
C MET A 76 -5.71 10.95 -3.96
N PRO A 77 -6.53 10.01 -4.46
CA PRO A 77 -7.77 10.34 -5.17
C PRO A 77 -8.74 11.08 -4.24
N THR A 78 -9.32 12.17 -4.74
CA THR A 78 -10.44 12.89 -4.12
C THR A 78 -11.77 12.16 -4.31
#